data_AF-A0A0U2VZS8-F1
#
_entry.id   AF-A0A0U2VZS8-F1
#
_cell.length_a   1.000
_cell.length_b   1.000
_cell.length_c   1.000
_cell.angle_alpha   90.00
_cell.angle_beta   90.00
_cell.angle_gamma   90.00
#
_symmetry.space_group_name_H-M   'P 1'
#
loop_
_entity.id
_entity.type
_entity.pdbx_description
1 polymer ?
#
loop_
_entity_poly.entity_id
_entity_poly.type
_entity_poly.pdbx_seq_one_letter_code
_entity_poly.pdbx_strand_id
1 'polypeptide(L)' 'MADADEYIKYITERFVQYIETPKEERRRSRSEARSARGPWHVRWFGMAPASIAMWWNNRRWRSFKDKLSVKFPFRQKQVK' A
#
# COMPACT_ATOMS: atom_id res chain seq x y z
N MET A 1 -49.25 3.11 -29.09
CA MET A 1 -47.80 3.17 -29.41
C MET A 1 -47.05 4.13 -28.47
N ALA A 2 -47.56 4.44 -27.27
CA ALA A 2 -46.93 5.40 -26.36
C ALA A 2 -45.74 4.80 -25.59
N ASP A 3 -45.75 3.49 -25.35
CA ASP A 3 -44.73 2.80 -24.55
C ASP A 3 -43.33 2.83 -25.20
N ALA A 4 -43.26 2.82 -26.53
CA ALA A 4 -41.98 2.84 -27.25
C ALA A 4 -41.28 4.20 -27.14
N ASP A 5 -42.04 5.29 -27.26
CA ASP A 5 -41.50 6.66 -27.15
C ASP A 5 -41.05 6.97 -25.72
N GLU A 6 -41.80 6.49 -24.72
CA GLU A 6 -41.43 6.63 -23.31
C GLU A 6 -40.15 5.84 -22.96
N TYR A 7 -39.99 4.64 -23.54
CA TYR A 7 -38.78 3.85 -23.37
C TYR A 7 -37.55 4.49 -24.02
N ILE A 8 -37.71 5.03 -25.24
CA ILE A 8 -36.64 5.75 -25.94
C ILE A 8 -36.22 6.99 -25.14
N LYS A 9 -37.19 7.72 -24.57
CA LYS A 9 -36.93 8.87 -23.70
C LYS A 9 -36.14 8.48 -22.45
N TYR A 10 -36.51 7.39 -21.78
CA TYR A 10 -35.80 6.92 -20.60
C TYR A 10 -34.34 6.52 -20.91
N ILE A 11 -34.12 5.78 -21.99
CA ILE A 11 -32.76 5.38 -22.40
C ILE A 11 -31.91 6.61 -22.73
N THR A 12 -32.48 7.57 -23.45
CA THR A 12 -31.75 8.77 -23.85
C THR A 12 -31.40 9.65 -22.64
N GLU A 13 -32.31 9.82 -21.67
CA GLU A 13 -32.02 10.53 -20.42
C GLU A 13 -30.85 9.88 -19.65
N ARG A 14 -30.84 8.56 -19.51
CA ARG A 14 -29.76 7.82 -18.83
C ARG A 14 -28.44 7.89 -19.59
N PHE A 15 -28.50 7.88 -20.92
CA PHE A 15 -27.34 7.97 -21.79
C PHE A 15 -26.71 9.36 -21.78
N VAL A 16 -27.52 10.42 -21.84
CA VAL A 16 -27.06 11.82 -21.73
C VAL A 16 -26.38 12.05 -20.38
N GLN A 17 -27.01 11.62 -19.28
CA GLN A 17 -26.40 11.69 -17.94
C GLN A 17 -25.04 10.96 -17.87
N TYR A 18 -24.90 9.82 -18.55
CA TYR A 18 -23.67 9.03 -18.56
C TYR A 18 -22.56 9.64 -19.42
N ILE A 19 -22.91 10.28 -20.54
CA ILE A 19 -21.98 10.99 -21.42
C ILE A 19 -21.51 12.30 -20.77
N GLU A 20 -22.40 13.04 -20.14
CA GLU A 20 -22.07 14.27 -19.41
C GLU A 20 -21.22 13.98 -18.16
N THR A 21 -21.27 12.77 -17.60
CA THR A 21 -20.38 12.34 -16.52
C THR A 21 -18.99 12.01 -17.09
N PRO A 22 -18.03 12.95 -17.05
CA PRO A 22 -16.83 12.83 -17.84
C PRO A 22 -15.86 11.84 -17.17
N LYS A 23 -14.86 11.41 -17.94
CA LYS A 23 -13.69 10.63 -17.51
C LYS A 23 -13.07 11.08 -16.17
N GLU A 24 -13.28 12.33 -15.76
CA GLU A 24 -12.79 12.94 -14.53
C GLU A 24 -13.31 12.27 -13.26
N GLU A 25 -14.61 11.96 -13.14
CA GLU A 25 -15.11 11.28 -11.95
C GLU A 25 -14.62 9.83 -11.87
N ARG A 26 -14.45 9.15 -13.01
CA ARG A 26 -13.85 7.80 -13.07
C ARG A 26 -12.36 7.80 -12.74
N ARG A 27 -11.65 8.91 -12.97
CA ARG A 27 -10.25 9.09 -12.53
C ARG A 27 -10.19 9.43 -11.05
N ARG A 28 -11.09 10.30 -10.58
CA ARG A 28 -11.18 10.73 -9.19
C ARG A 28 -11.60 9.60 -8.25
N SER A 29 -12.68 8.88 -8.57
CA SER A 29 -13.12 7.68 -7.82
C SER A 29 -12.09 6.55 -7.85
N ARG A 30 -11.39 6.33 -8.97
CA ARG A 30 -10.28 5.35 -9.01
C ARG A 30 -9.04 5.82 -8.26
N SER A 31 -8.75 7.11 -8.25
CA SER A 31 -7.65 7.70 -7.48
C SER A 31 -7.95 7.65 -6.00
N GLU A 32 -9.14 8.08 -5.57
CA GLU A 32 -9.63 8.01 -4.19
C GLU A 32 -9.73 6.56 -3.72
N ALA A 33 -10.24 5.64 -4.55
CA ALA A 33 -10.25 4.22 -4.22
C ALA A 33 -8.84 3.63 -4.19
N ARG A 34 -7.89 4.07 -5.03
CA ARG A 34 -6.48 3.63 -4.96
C ARG A 34 -5.76 4.19 -3.75
N SER A 35 -6.05 5.43 -3.35
CA SER A 35 -5.51 6.06 -2.15
C SER A 35 -6.12 5.49 -0.88
N ALA A 36 -7.39 5.08 -0.90
CA ALA A 36 -8.07 4.42 0.21
C ALA A 36 -7.77 2.91 0.28
N ARG A 37 -7.46 2.27 -0.85
CA ARG A 37 -7.07 0.85 -0.89
C ARG A 37 -5.60 0.75 -0.54
N GLY A 38 -5.34 0.37 0.72
CA GLY A 38 -4.01 -0.04 1.14
C GLY A 38 -3.41 -1.11 0.23
N PRO A 39 -2.07 -1.28 0.26
CA PRO A 39 -1.39 -2.23 -0.60
C PRO A 39 -1.97 -3.65 -0.49
N TRP A 40 -2.01 -4.40 -1.59
CA TRP A 40 -2.63 -5.73 -1.62
C TRP A 40 -2.08 -6.66 -0.52
N HIS A 41 -0.77 -6.60 -0.25
CA HIS A 41 -0.13 -7.43 0.77
C HIS A 41 -0.66 -7.13 2.18
N VAL A 42 -1.01 -5.87 2.48
CA VAL A 42 -1.66 -5.51 3.76
C VAL A 42 -3.06 -6.10 3.83
N ARG A 43 -3.77 -6.21 2.69
CA ARG A 43 -5.10 -6.83 2.63
C ARG A 43 -5.06 -8.35 2.87
N TRP A 44 -3.99 -9.02 2.48
CA TRP A 44 -3.85 -10.48 2.63
C TRP A 44 -3.10 -10.90 3.89
N PHE A 45 -2.11 -10.12 4.34
CA PHE A 45 -1.22 -10.50 5.43
C PHE A 45 -1.21 -9.51 6.60
N GLY A 46 -1.95 -8.40 6.50
CA GLY A 46 -1.97 -7.36 7.54
C GLY A 46 -0.56 -6.90 7.89
N MET A 47 -0.24 -6.93 9.19
CA MET A 47 1.08 -6.59 9.72
C MET A 47 2.04 -7.78 9.84
N ALA A 48 1.67 -8.99 9.39
CA ALA A 48 2.48 -10.19 9.56
C ALA A 48 3.91 -10.06 8.98
N PRO A 49 4.15 -9.51 7.78
CA PRO A 49 5.50 -9.35 7.24
C PRO A 49 6.36 -8.42 8.11
N ALA A 50 5.74 -7.39 8.70
CA ALA A 50 6.42 -6.45 9.58
C ALA A 50 6.86 -7.13 10.90
N SER A 51 5.99 -7.94 11.51
CA SER A 51 6.32 -8.70 12.72
C SER A 51 7.43 -9.73 12.47
N ILE A 52 7.39 -10.43 11.33
CA ILE A 52 8.43 -11.39 10.93
C ILE A 52 9.77 -10.67 10.71
N ALA A 53 9.77 -9.54 10.01
CA ALA A 53 10.97 -8.73 9.79
C ALA A 53 11.57 -8.26 11.11
N MET A 54 10.74 -7.80 12.06
CA MET A 54 11.18 -7.36 13.38
C MET A 54 11.80 -8.52 14.20
N TRP A 55 11.20 -9.70 14.19
CA TRP A 55 11.75 -10.89 14.82
C TRP A 55 13.08 -11.35 14.19
N TRP A 56 13.18 -11.29 12.86
CA TRP A 56 14.41 -11.63 12.14
C TRP A 56 15.53 -10.62 12.43
N ASN A 57 15.21 -9.32 12.41
CA ASN A 57 16.19 -8.28 12.73
C ASN A 57 16.70 -8.45 14.16
N ASN A 58 15.82 -8.69 15.13
CA ASN A 58 16.22 -8.87 16.54
C ASN A 58 17.23 -10.03 16.73
N ARG A 59 17.18 -11.06 15.88
CA ARG A 59 18.20 -12.12 15.88
C ARG A 59 19.52 -11.68 15.26
N ARG A 60 19.48 -10.85 14.20
CA ARG A 60 20.67 -10.29 13.55
C ARG A 60 21.42 -9.30 14.44
N TRP A 61 20.70 -8.54 15.28
CA TRP A 61 21.29 -7.58 16.23
C TRP A 61 22.14 -8.23 17.33
N ARG A 62 21.93 -9.52 17.66
CA ARG A 62 22.83 -10.24 18.59
C ARG A 62 24.18 -10.54 17.94
N SER A 63 24.17 -11.02 16.69
CA SER A 63 25.39 -11.40 15.97
C SER A 63 26.28 -10.21 15.56
N PHE A 64 25.72 -8.99 15.50
CA PHE A 64 26.49 -7.79 15.18
C PHE A 64 27.29 -7.26 16.39
N LYS A 65 26.77 -7.42 17.61
CA LYS A 65 27.44 -7.00 18.85
C LYS A 65 28.71 -7.82 19.11
N ASP A 66 28.67 -9.11 18.80
CA ASP A 66 29.83 -10.01 18.93
C ASP A 66 30.95 -9.66 17.94
N LYS A 67 30.60 -9.25 16.71
CA LYS A 67 31.59 -8.83 15.69
C LYS A 67 32.20 -7.44 15.99
N LEU A 68 31.47 -6.56 16.66
CA LEU A 68 31.99 -5.27 17.13
C LEU A 68 32.92 -5.41 18.34
N SER A 69 32.69 -6.40 19.20
CA SER A 69 33.54 -6.67 20.37
C SER A 69 34.91 -7.26 20.01
N VAL A 70 35.04 -7.95 18.87
CA VAL A 70 36.30 -8.59 18.44
C VAL A 70 37.17 -7.65 17.59
N LYS A 71 36.60 -6.60 17.00
CA LYS A 71 37.32 -5.73 16.04
C LYS A 71 38.15 -4.62 16.69
N PHE A 72 37.94 -4.31 17.96
CA PHE A 72 38.74 -3.34 18.70
C PHE A 72 39.29 -3.95 19.98
N PRO A 73 40.41 -4.68 19.93
CA PRO A 73 41.20 -4.90 21.13
C PRO A 73 41.72 -3.53 21.59
N PHE A 74 41.08 -2.98 22.62
CA PHE A 74 41.50 -1.77 23.32
C PHE A 74 42.92 -2.02 23.85
N ARG A 75 43.92 -1.53 23.10
CA ARG A 75 45.34 -1.67 23.41
C ARG A 75 45.68 -0.78 24.59
N GLN A 76 45.38 -1.27 25.79
CA GLN A 76 45.92 -0.73 27.04
C GLN A 76 47.42 -1.02 27.11
N LYS A 77 48.18 0.05 26.91
CA LYS A 77 49.43 0.41 27.60
C LYS A 77 50.24 -0.74 28.23
N GLN A 78 51.45 -0.88 27.73
CA GLN A 78 52.63 -1.17 28.56
C GLN A 78 53.67 -0.10 28.23
N VAL A 79 53.72 0.94 29.06
CA VAL A 79 54.85 1.86 29.16
C VAL A 79 55.66 1.32 30.33
N LYS A 80 56.88 0.83 30.05
CA LYS A 80 57.94 0.66 31.03
C LYS A 80 58.77 1.93 31.05
#